data_AF-A0A7S4VNW7-F1
#
_entry.id   AF-A0A7S4VNW7-F1
#
_cell.length_a   1.000
_cell.length_b   1.000
_cell.length_c   1.000
_cell.angle_alpha   90.00
_cell.angle_beta   90.00
_cell.angle_gamma   90.00
#
_symmetry.space_group_name_H-M   'P 1'
#
loop_
_entity.id
_entity.type
_entity.pdbx_description
1 polymer ?
#
loop_
_entity_poly.entity_id
_entity_poly.type
_entity_poly.pdbx_seq_one_letter_code
_entity_poly.pdbx_strand_id
1 'polypeptide(L)'
;MLAGSAGAGAGQAPPLALTLEEDGQPAAEQFSFHLDAAALPDEVVSADGRLHFAVEVRHGPEWQPPTLRLEVETQEPVDPATAVVRAKDLLRRGEVAAALAILDACLPDRPCVALHATAFAQLGRFGDAAGAFASLGAAGEATRQALAAAEAASAAAAEALAR
;
A
#
# COMPACT_ATOMS: atom_id res chain seq x y z
N MET A 1 9.11 49.66 -0.97
CA MET A 1 8.86 49.81 -2.42
C MET A 1 10.12 49.42 -3.16
N LEU A 2 10.08 48.28 -3.86
CA LEU A 2 10.58 48.11 -5.23
C LEU A 2 10.24 46.67 -5.65
N ALA A 3 9.57 46.57 -6.78
CA ALA A 3 9.06 45.36 -7.39
C ALA A 3 10.16 44.61 -8.15
N GLY A 4 9.95 43.32 -8.39
CA GLY A 4 10.79 42.49 -9.25
C GLY A 4 10.09 41.19 -9.59
N SER A 5 9.30 41.21 -10.66
CA SER A 5 8.57 40.09 -11.25
C SER A 5 9.43 39.33 -12.26
N ALA A 6 9.53 38.01 -12.13
CA ALA A 6 9.80 37.00 -13.17
C ALA A 6 9.74 35.61 -12.51
N GLY A 7 9.15 34.54 -13.04
CA GLY A 7 8.43 34.29 -14.28
C GLY A 7 7.62 33.00 -14.07
N ALA A 8 6.50 32.89 -14.78
CA ALA A 8 5.62 31.73 -14.74
C ALA A 8 6.34 30.50 -15.32
N GLY A 9 6.64 29.52 -14.49
CA GLY A 9 7.04 28.16 -14.85
C GLY A 9 5.99 27.19 -14.32
N ALA A 10 5.54 26.27 -15.17
CA ALA A 10 4.45 25.32 -14.97
C ALA A 10 4.35 24.75 -13.53
N GLY A 11 3.17 24.97 -12.91
CA GLY A 11 2.60 24.26 -11.77
C GLY A 11 3.53 23.36 -10.95
N GLN A 12 4.54 23.94 -10.31
CA GLN A 12 5.38 23.20 -9.37
C GLN A 12 4.75 23.33 -7.99
N ALA A 13 4.26 22.21 -7.46
CA ALA A 13 3.71 22.13 -6.11
C ALA A 13 4.70 22.77 -5.10
N PRO A 14 4.21 23.49 -4.09
CA PRO A 14 5.07 24.12 -3.10
C PRO A 14 5.96 23.06 -2.43
N PRO A 15 7.24 23.35 -2.18
CA PRO A 15 8.14 22.39 -1.56
C PRO A 15 7.65 22.04 -0.17
N LEU A 16 7.44 20.74 0.08
CA LEU A 16 7.05 20.24 1.40
C LEU A 16 8.27 20.28 2.33
N ALA A 17 8.11 20.87 3.51
CA ALA A 17 9.18 20.93 4.49
C ALA A 17 9.42 19.53 5.08
N LEU A 18 10.62 19.00 4.86
CA LEU A 18 11.06 17.74 5.46
C LEU A 18 11.77 18.03 6.78
N THR A 19 11.38 17.33 7.84
CA THR A 19 12.13 17.34 9.10
C THR A 19 13.26 16.33 8.99
N LEU A 20 14.50 16.78 9.21
CA LEU A 20 15.66 15.90 9.38
C LEU A 20 15.87 15.68 10.87
N GLU A 21 15.88 14.43 11.29
CA GLU A 21 16.27 14.03 12.64
C GLU A 21 17.68 13.45 12.61
N GLU A 22 18.57 13.97 13.45
CA GLU A 22 19.94 13.49 13.60
C GLU A 22 20.18 13.20 15.09
N ASP A 23 20.42 11.92 15.41
CA ASP A 23 20.65 11.43 16.79
C ASP A 23 22.05 11.83 17.32
N GLY A 24 22.42 13.11 17.23
CA GLY A 24 23.62 13.68 17.85
C GLY A 24 24.96 13.08 17.42
N GLN A 25 25.04 12.45 16.25
CA GLN A 25 26.22 11.77 15.70
C GLN A 25 26.83 12.57 14.52
N PRO A 26 28.13 12.43 14.21
CA PRO A 26 28.77 13.18 13.13
C PRO A 26 28.14 12.88 11.76
N ALA A 27 27.99 13.92 10.93
CA ALA A 27 27.44 13.96 9.57
C ALA A 27 26.94 12.61 9.05
N ALA A 28 25.65 12.35 9.27
CA ALA A 28 25.05 11.07 9.00
C ALA A 28 25.27 10.62 7.53
N GLU A 29 25.80 9.41 7.32
CA GLU A 29 25.80 8.75 6.01
C GLU A 29 24.38 8.34 5.58
N GLN A 30 23.41 8.43 6.49
CA GLN A 30 22.05 7.97 6.31
C GLN A 30 21.07 8.98 6.92
N PHE A 31 20.12 9.44 6.10
CA PHE A 31 19.07 10.36 6.51
C PHE A 31 17.72 9.65 6.41
N SER A 32 16.90 9.79 7.45
CA SER A 32 15.50 9.40 7.40
C SER A 32 14.65 10.66 7.33
N PHE A 33 13.67 10.65 6.43
CA PHE A 33 12.70 11.74 6.29
C PHE A 33 11.33 11.18 6.67
N HIS A 34 10.61 11.90 7.52
CA HIS A 34 9.22 11.57 7.83
C HIS A 34 8.29 12.55 7.12
N LEU A 35 7.27 12.02 6.47
CA LEU A 35 6.23 12.77 5.79
C LEU A 35 4.90 12.46 6.46
N ASP A 36 4.22 13.48 6.95
CA ASP A 36 2.85 13.31 7.45
C ASP A 36 1.90 13.23 6.24
N ALA A 37 1.07 12.20 6.19
CA ALA A 37 0.05 12.04 5.16
C ALA A 37 -0.92 13.23 5.13
N ALA A 38 -1.21 13.85 6.29
CA ALA A 38 -2.07 15.04 6.36
C ALA A 38 -1.41 16.30 5.75
N ALA A 39 -0.09 16.29 5.57
CA ALA A 39 0.66 17.39 4.99
C ALA A 39 0.93 17.22 3.49
N LEU A 40 0.59 16.07 2.90
CA LEU A 40 0.73 15.82 1.48
C LEU A 40 -0.31 16.62 0.68
N PRO A 41 0.12 17.51 -0.25
CA PRO A 41 -0.81 18.13 -1.18
C PRO A 41 -1.44 17.07 -2.08
N ASP A 42 -2.72 17.22 -2.42
CA ASP A 42 -3.41 16.36 -3.39
C ASP A 42 -2.67 16.30 -4.74
N GLU A 43 -1.87 17.31 -5.07
CA GLU A 43 -1.05 17.40 -6.29
C GLU A 43 0.14 16.42 -6.30
N VAL A 44 0.61 15.99 -5.14
CA VAL A 44 1.71 15.02 -4.97
C VAL A 44 1.20 13.59 -5.05
N VAL A 45 -0.09 13.39 -4.75
CA VAL A 45 -0.80 12.12 -4.87
C VAL A 45 -1.42 12.03 -6.27
N SER A 46 -0.83 11.20 -7.12
CA SER A 46 -1.43 10.94 -8.43
C SER A 46 -2.76 10.17 -8.28
N ALA A 47 -3.59 10.22 -9.32
CA ALA A 47 -4.96 9.67 -9.28
C ALA A 47 -5.03 8.16 -9.00
N ASP A 48 -3.90 7.44 -9.12
CA ASP A 48 -3.75 6.02 -8.79
C ASP A 48 -3.19 5.77 -7.38
N GLY A 49 -3.04 6.82 -6.56
CA GLY A 49 -2.53 6.74 -5.18
C GLY A 49 -1.00 6.69 -5.10
N ARG A 50 -0.29 6.99 -6.19
CA ARG A 50 1.18 7.03 -6.19
C ARG A 50 1.69 8.43 -5.85
N LEU A 51 2.62 8.49 -4.93
CA LEU A 51 3.34 9.67 -4.52
C LEU A 51 4.55 9.86 -5.42
N HIS A 52 4.62 11.01 -6.10
CA HIS A 52 5.78 11.41 -6.89
C HIS A 52 6.42 12.64 -6.26
N PHE A 53 7.64 12.51 -5.76
CA PHE A 53 8.37 13.63 -5.17
C PHE A 53 9.85 13.57 -5.48
N ALA A 54 10.53 14.71 -5.38
CA ALA A 54 11.97 14.80 -5.54
C ALA A 54 12.63 15.28 -4.25
N VAL A 55 13.73 14.64 -3.86
CA VAL A 55 14.61 15.08 -2.77
C VAL A 55 15.84 15.73 -3.39
N GLU A 56 16.01 17.04 -3.15
CA GLU A 56 17.17 17.79 -3.62
C GLU A 56 18.12 18.08 -2.45
N VAL A 57 19.39 17.70 -2.58
CA VAL A 57 20.45 18.06 -1.64
C VAL A 57 21.29 19.17 -2.24
N ARG A 58 21.35 20.30 -1.55
CA ARG A 58 22.12 21.49 -1.94
C ARG A 58 23.25 21.72 -0.93
N HIS A 59 24.48 21.74 -1.41
CA HIS A 59 25.63 22.20 -0.62
C HIS A 59 26.00 23.62 -1.06
N GLY A 60 25.99 24.57 -0.13
CA GLY A 60 26.30 25.96 -0.42
C GLY A 60 25.06 26.86 -0.52
N PRO A 61 25.22 28.09 -1.03
CA PRO A 61 24.14 29.08 -1.06
C PRO A 61 23.02 28.69 -2.03
N GLU A 62 21.78 29.10 -1.72
CA GLU A 62 20.55 28.66 -2.41
C GLU A 62 20.55 28.83 -3.94
N TRP A 63 21.32 29.81 -4.44
CA TRP A 63 21.45 30.08 -5.88
C TRP A 63 22.27 29.03 -6.64
N GLN A 64 23.00 28.14 -5.95
CA GLN A 64 23.71 27.05 -6.59
C GLN A 64 22.77 25.90 -6.97
N PRO A 65 23.01 25.24 -8.12
CA PRO A 65 22.25 24.07 -8.51
C PRO A 65 22.41 22.94 -7.48
N PRO A 66 21.40 22.08 -7.30
CA PRO A 66 21.47 20.97 -6.37
C PRO A 66 22.58 20.00 -6.75
N THR A 67 23.37 19.62 -5.76
CA THR A 67 24.46 18.64 -5.89
C THR A 67 23.94 17.22 -6.07
N LEU A 68 22.72 16.95 -5.59
CA LEU A 68 22.02 15.69 -5.77
C LEU A 68 20.53 15.96 -5.92
N ARG A 69 19.89 15.23 -6.83
CA ARG A 69 18.43 15.17 -6.95
C ARG A 69 18.02 13.71 -7.09
N LEU A 70 17.15 13.27 -6.19
CA LEU A 70 16.59 11.92 -6.18
C LEU A 70 15.11 12.04 -6.52
N GLU A 71 14.67 11.38 -7.58
CA GLU A 71 13.25 11.28 -7.91
C GLU A 71 12.71 9.98 -7.32
N VAL A 72 11.66 10.10 -6.52
CA VAL A 72 11.06 9.00 -5.75
C VAL A 72 9.63 8.82 -6.19
N GLU A 73 9.28 7.57 -6.46
CA GLU A 73 7.94 7.14 -6.80
C GLU A 73 7.56 6.02 -5.84
N THR A 74 6.55 6.25 -5.01
CA THR A 74 6.06 5.26 -4.03
C THR A 74 4.55 5.23 -4.03
N GLN A 75 3.94 4.20 -3.46
CA GLN A 75 2.50 4.20 -3.15
C GLN A 75 2.30 4.76 -1.74
N GLU A 76 1.20 5.48 -1.54
CA GLU A 76 0.79 5.83 -0.18
C GLU A 76 0.48 4.55 0.61
N PRO A 77 0.98 4.40 1.85
CA PRO A 77 0.64 3.26 2.69
C PRO A 77 -0.88 3.19 2.90
N VAL A 78 -1.50 2.10 2.46
CA VAL A 78 -2.92 1.89 2.69
C VAL A 78 -3.13 1.54 4.16
N ASP A 79 -3.95 2.34 4.88
CA ASP A 79 -4.36 1.99 6.24
C ASP A 79 -5.12 0.65 6.25
N PRO A 80 -4.61 -0.40 6.91
CA PRO A 80 -5.22 -1.73 6.88
C PRO A 80 -6.63 -1.74 7.49
N ALA A 81 -6.91 -0.89 8.48
CA ALA A 81 -8.24 -0.82 9.10
C ALA A 81 -9.28 -0.28 8.12
N THR A 82 -8.98 0.82 7.44
CA THR A 82 -9.83 1.44 6.42
C THR A 82 -10.00 0.51 5.22
N ALA A 83 -8.92 -0.14 4.75
CA ALA A 83 -8.99 -1.11 3.67
C ALA A 83 -9.93 -2.28 4.00
N VAL A 84 -9.82 -2.85 5.21
CA VAL A 84 -10.69 -3.94 5.65
C VAL A 84 -12.16 -3.52 5.75
N VAL A 85 -12.44 -2.31 6.26
CA VAL A 85 -13.81 -1.79 6.33
C VAL A 85 -14.40 -1.63 4.93
N ARG A 86 -13.64 -1.01 4.01
CA ARG A 86 -14.07 -0.78 2.62
C ARG A 86 -14.26 -2.10 1.86
N ALA A 87 -13.32 -3.03 1.99
CA ALA A 87 -13.42 -4.36 1.37
C ALA A 87 -14.64 -5.14 1.89
N LYS A 88 -14.94 -5.08 3.19
CA LYS A 88 -16.16 -5.70 3.76
C LYS A 88 -17.43 -5.11 3.18
N ASP A 89 -17.49 -3.79 2.99
CA ASP A 89 -18.66 -3.15 2.39
C ASP A 89 -18.86 -3.60 0.93
N LEU A 90 -17.78 -3.66 0.14
CA LEU A 90 -17.81 -4.16 -1.23
C LEU A 90 -18.22 -5.63 -1.31
N LEU A 91 -17.69 -6.49 -0.44
CA LEU A 91 -18.10 -7.90 -0.36
C LEU A 91 -19.59 -8.03 -0.05
N ARG A 92 -20.14 -7.21 0.85
CA ARG A 92 -21.59 -7.19 1.16
C ARG A 92 -22.44 -6.77 -0.03
N ARG A 93 -21.93 -5.90 -0.90
CA ARG A 93 -22.58 -5.47 -2.15
C ARG A 93 -22.39 -6.45 -3.30
N GLY A 94 -21.59 -7.51 -3.12
CA GLY A 94 -21.25 -8.46 -4.17
C GLY A 94 -20.14 -7.99 -5.12
N GLU A 95 -19.48 -6.88 -4.82
CA GLU A 95 -18.39 -6.30 -5.61
C GLU A 95 -17.05 -6.99 -5.30
N VAL A 96 -17.00 -8.30 -5.53
CA VAL A 96 -15.89 -9.17 -5.11
C VAL A 96 -14.55 -8.72 -5.70
N ALA A 97 -14.48 -8.45 -7.01
CA ALA A 97 -13.23 -8.07 -7.67
C ALA A 97 -12.63 -6.78 -7.09
N ALA A 98 -13.48 -5.78 -6.83
CA ALA A 98 -13.06 -4.52 -6.23
C ALA A 98 -12.61 -4.71 -4.77
N ALA A 99 -13.29 -5.58 -4.02
CA ALA A 99 -12.88 -5.91 -2.66
C ALA A 99 -11.50 -6.59 -2.61
N LEU A 100 -11.26 -7.57 -3.49
CA LEU A 100 -9.97 -8.26 -3.56
C LEU A 100 -8.84 -7.30 -3.94
N ALA A 101 -9.05 -6.41 -4.90
CA ALA A 101 -8.04 -5.41 -5.28
C ALA A 101 -7.63 -4.48 -4.12
N ILE A 102 -8.58 -4.09 -3.26
CA ILE A 102 -8.28 -3.31 -2.05
C ILE A 102 -7.47 -4.13 -1.05
N LEU A 103 -7.81 -5.41 -0.89
CA LEU A 103 -7.10 -6.30 0.03
C LEU A 103 -5.67 -6.58 -0.44
N ASP A 104 -5.46 -6.76 -1.74
CA ASP A 104 -4.13 -6.92 -2.35
C ASP A 104 -3.24 -5.70 -2.09
N ALA A 105 -3.81 -4.49 -2.17
CA ALA A 105 -3.08 -3.24 -1.92
C ALA A 105 -2.65 -3.04 -0.46
N CYS A 106 -3.25 -3.77 0.49
CA CYS A 106 -2.86 -3.73 1.90
C CYS A 106 -2.17 -5.01 2.38
N LEU A 107 -1.74 -5.90 1.49
CA LEU A 107 -0.84 -6.99 1.86
C LEU A 107 0.57 -6.46 2.12
N PRO A 108 1.32 -7.00 3.10
CA PRO A 108 1.05 -8.25 3.83
C PRO A 108 0.36 -8.08 5.20
N ASP A 109 -0.34 -6.98 5.47
CA ASP A 109 -0.92 -6.74 6.78
C ASP A 109 -1.87 -7.86 7.21
N ARG A 110 -1.65 -8.36 8.43
CA ARG A 110 -2.38 -9.50 8.99
C ARG A 110 -3.91 -9.40 8.87
N PRO A 111 -4.58 -8.26 9.17
CA PRO A 111 -6.03 -8.17 9.01
C PRO A 111 -6.48 -8.23 7.54
N CYS A 112 -5.68 -7.72 6.60
CA CYS A 112 -5.93 -7.81 5.17
C CYS A 112 -5.79 -9.26 4.68
N VAL A 113 -4.70 -9.92 5.05
CA VAL A 113 -4.46 -11.35 4.76
C VAL A 113 -5.63 -12.21 5.23
N ALA A 114 -6.08 -12.01 6.48
CA ALA A 114 -7.16 -12.82 7.06
C ALA A 114 -8.50 -12.66 6.31
N LEU A 115 -8.85 -11.43 5.95
CA LEU A 115 -10.06 -11.17 5.18
C LEU A 115 -9.93 -11.68 3.73
N HIS A 116 -8.76 -11.53 3.12
CA HIS A 116 -8.47 -12.01 1.78
C HIS A 116 -8.60 -13.54 1.69
N ALA A 117 -8.00 -14.26 2.65
CA ALA A 117 -8.10 -15.71 2.76
C ALA A 117 -9.56 -16.19 2.95
N THR A 118 -10.32 -15.46 3.78
CA THR A 118 -11.74 -15.75 4.01
C THR A 118 -12.57 -15.53 2.74
N ALA A 119 -12.31 -14.46 1.99
CA ALA A 119 -12.98 -14.19 0.74
C ALA A 119 -12.73 -15.30 -0.29
N PHE A 120 -11.49 -15.77 -0.44
CA PHE A 120 -11.19 -16.92 -1.32
C PHE A 120 -11.91 -18.19 -0.91
N ALA A 121 -11.96 -18.49 0.39
CA ALA A 121 -12.68 -19.67 0.89
C ALA A 121 -14.17 -19.63 0.54
N GLN A 122 -14.81 -18.45 0.66
CA GLN A 122 -16.22 -18.27 0.32
C GLN A 122 -16.50 -18.36 -1.18
N LEU A 123 -15.52 -18.02 -2.02
CA LEU A 123 -15.60 -18.16 -3.48
C LEU A 123 -15.32 -19.59 -3.96
N GLY A 124 -15.05 -20.54 -3.06
CA GLY A 124 -14.64 -21.90 -3.42
C GLY A 124 -13.21 -21.99 -3.96
N ARG A 125 -12.42 -20.92 -3.87
CA ARG A 125 -11.01 -20.87 -4.28
C ARG A 125 -10.13 -21.39 -3.14
N PHE A 126 -10.29 -22.68 -2.81
CA PHE A 126 -9.71 -23.28 -1.60
C PHE A 126 -8.17 -23.28 -1.60
N GLY A 127 -7.53 -23.50 -2.76
CA GLY A 127 -6.07 -23.43 -2.89
C GLY A 127 -5.51 -22.03 -2.57
N ASP A 128 -6.12 -20.99 -3.13
CA ASP A 128 -5.72 -19.59 -2.88
C ASP A 128 -5.96 -19.21 -1.41
N ALA A 129 -7.10 -19.63 -0.85
CA ALA A 129 -7.41 -19.45 0.56
C ALA A 129 -6.36 -20.13 1.46
N ALA A 130 -5.98 -21.37 1.16
CA ALA A 130 -4.99 -22.12 1.93
C ALA A 130 -3.61 -21.45 1.89
N GLY A 131 -3.20 -20.91 0.73
CA GLY A 131 -1.98 -20.12 0.59
C GLY A 131 -2.00 -18.85 1.44
N ALA A 132 -3.11 -18.10 1.41
CA ALA A 132 -3.26 -16.90 2.22
C ALA A 132 -3.37 -17.20 3.73
N PHE A 133 -4.00 -18.30 4.15
CA PHE A 133 -4.00 -18.70 5.56
C PHE A 133 -2.62 -19.17 6.04
N ALA A 134 -1.74 -19.63 5.15
CA ALA A 134 -0.40 -20.08 5.54
C ALA A 134 0.46 -18.93 6.07
N SER A 135 0.31 -17.72 5.52
CA SER A 135 1.01 -16.52 6.00
C SER A 135 0.52 -16.02 7.36
N LEU A 136 -0.62 -16.52 7.86
CA LEU A 136 -1.10 -16.24 9.23
C LEU A 136 -0.46 -17.14 10.31
N GLY A 137 0.33 -18.13 9.89
CA GLY A 137 1.00 -19.10 10.77
C GLY A 137 0.02 -19.99 11.52
N ALA A 138 0.30 -20.25 12.81
CA ALA A 138 -0.50 -21.15 13.64
C ALA A 138 -2.00 -20.79 13.71
N ALA A 139 -2.34 -19.50 13.58
CA ALA A 139 -3.72 -19.04 13.58
C ALA A 139 -4.52 -19.50 12.33
N GLY A 140 -3.85 -19.82 11.23
CA GLY A 140 -4.47 -20.31 10.00
C GLY A 140 -4.48 -21.84 9.86
N GLU A 141 -3.74 -22.58 10.70
CA GLU A 141 -3.48 -24.01 10.52
C GLU A 141 -4.76 -24.86 10.45
N ALA A 142 -5.63 -24.69 11.45
CA ALA A 142 -6.90 -25.43 11.53
C ALA A 142 -7.78 -25.15 10.30
N THR A 143 -7.81 -23.90 9.84
CA THR A 143 -8.58 -23.50 8.66
C THR A 143 -7.99 -24.10 7.38
N ARG A 144 -6.65 -24.16 7.23
CA ARG A 144 -6.02 -24.81 6.08
C ARG A 144 -6.37 -26.29 5.98
N GLN A 145 -6.37 -27.01 7.11
CA GLN A 145 -6.77 -28.41 7.14
C GLN A 145 -8.24 -28.59 6.75
N ALA A 146 -9.13 -27.70 7.21
CA ALA A 146 -10.53 -27.72 6.82
C ALA A 146 -10.73 -27.43 5.32
N LEU A 147 -9.95 -26.51 4.74
CA LEU A 147 -10.01 -26.18 3.31
C LEU A 147 -9.56 -27.34 2.43
N ALA A 148 -8.49 -28.05 2.80
CA ALA A 148 -8.04 -29.24 2.08
C ALA A 148 -9.11 -30.35 2.07
N ALA A 149 -9.81 -30.55 3.20
CA ALA A 149 -10.92 -31.49 3.27
C ALA A 149 -12.11 -31.04 2.40
N ALA A 150 -12.42 -29.74 2.39
CA ALA A 150 -13.48 -29.18 1.55
C ALA A 150 -13.18 -29.33 0.05
N GLU A 151 -11.93 -29.15 -0.36
CA GLU A 151 -11.47 -29.33 -1.75
C GLU A 151 -11.55 -30.80 -2.19
N ALA A 152 -11.13 -31.74 -1.34
CA ALA A 152 -11.30 -33.16 -1.63
C ALA A 152 -12.78 -33.56 -1.75
N ALA A 153 -13.64 -33.02 -0.88
CA ALA A 153 -15.07 -33.28 -0.94
C ALA A 153 -15.73 -32.68 -2.19
N SER A 154 -15.34 -31.49 -2.62
CA SER A 154 -15.86 -30.86 -3.83
C SER A 154 -15.44 -31.62 -5.09
N ALA A 155 -14.20 -32.10 -5.15
CA ALA A 155 -13.72 -32.95 -6.25
C ALA A 155 -14.52 -34.27 -6.32
N ALA A 156 -14.70 -34.96 -5.19
CA ALA A 156 -15.48 -36.20 -5.14
C ALA A 156 -16.95 -36.00 -5.55
N ALA A 157 -17.56 -34.88 -5.15
CA ALA A 157 -18.92 -34.53 -5.56
C ALA A 157 -19.03 -34.25 -7.08
N ALA A 158 -18.04 -33.56 -7.65
CA ALA A 158 -17.99 -33.29 -9.09
C ALA A 158 -17.86 -34.60 -9.90
N GLU A 159 -17.03 -35.54 -9.45
CA GLU A 159 -16.92 -36.87 -10.07
C GLU A 159 -18.22 -37.67 -10.00
N ALA A 160 -18.95 -37.59 -8.88
CA ALA A 160 -20.23 -38.28 -8.72
C ALA A 160 -21.33 -37.71 -9.62
N LEU A 161 -21.34 -36.40 -9.87
CA LEU A 161 -22.28 -35.74 -10.79
C LEU A 161 -21.97 -35.99 -12.26
N ALA A 162 -20.73 -36.39 -12.59
CA ALA A 162 -20.30 -36.68 -13.95
C ALA A 162 -20.60 -38.13 -14.41
N ARG A 163 -21.16 -38.97 -13.52
CA ARG A 163 -21.55 -40.36 -13.79
C ARG A 163 -23.06 -40.49 -13.95
#